data_AF-A0A934MBW8-F1
#
_entry.id   AF-A0A934MBW8-F1
#
_cell.length_a   1.000
_cell.length_b   1.000
_cell.length_c   1.000
_cell.angle_alpha   90.00
_cell.angle_beta   90.00
_cell.angle_gamma   90.00
#
_symmetry.space_group_name_H-M   'P 1'
#
loop_
_entity.id
_entity.type
_entity.pdbx_description
1 polymer ?
#
loop_
_entity_poly.entity_id
_entity_poly.type
_entity_poly.pdbx_seq_one_letter_code
_entity_poly.pdbx_strand_id
1 'polypeptide(L)'
;MTSHEPSTPPRPDEASDPATPTSAERETIERTATDAHVRRAPRYRAFFWTGALVGIVVGVVLGVVVSDAGMVNRWIYVVVTVLGTTLVTTLAAGTAAVLADRRSVRRSR
;
A
#
# COMPACT_ATOMS: atom_id res chain seq x y z
N MET A 1 -75.75 26.39 5.51
CA MET A 1 -74.37 26.66 5.98
C MET A 1 -73.69 25.33 6.24
N THR A 2 -73.04 24.76 5.23
CA THR A 2 -72.16 23.58 5.38
C THR A 2 -70.85 23.95 4.70
N SER A 3 -69.90 24.44 5.49
CA SER A 3 -68.56 24.75 5.04
C SER A 3 -67.85 23.44 4.69
N HIS A 4 -67.55 23.23 3.41
CA HIS A 4 -66.59 22.22 3.00
C HIS A 4 -65.20 22.70 3.42
N GLU A 5 -64.62 22.05 4.41
CA GLU A 5 -63.22 22.20 4.77
C GLU A 5 -62.37 21.58 3.64
N PRO A 6 -61.47 22.35 2.99
CA PRO A 6 -60.62 21.80 1.95
C PRO A 6 -59.61 20.84 2.60
N SER A 7 -59.83 19.54 2.40
CA SER A 7 -58.88 18.48 2.68
C SER A 7 -57.55 18.80 1.99
N THR A 8 -56.58 19.28 2.77
CA THR A 8 -55.20 19.48 2.30
C THR A 8 -54.59 18.10 2.05
N PRO A 9 -54.18 17.76 0.81
CA PRO A 9 -53.54 16.48 0.55
C PRO A 9 -52.21 16.40 1.33
N PRO A 10 -51.84 15.23 1.87
CA PRO A 10 -50.57 15.05 2.56
C PRO A 10 -49.42 15.45 1.65
N ARG A 11 -48.50 16.26 2.18
CA ARG A 11 -47.32 16.77 1.47
C ARG A 11 -46.42 15.59 1.10
N PRO A 12 -45.96 15.44 -0.16
CA PRO A 12 -45.06 14.36 -0.57
C PRO A 12 -43.64 14.40 0.02
N ASP A 13 -43.39 15.22 1.04
CA ASP A 13 -42.05 15.50 1.57
C ASP A 13 -41.68 14.65 2.79
N GLU A 14 -42.51 13.68 3.17
CA GLU A 14 -42.17 12.64 4.17
C GLU A 14 -41.72 11.33 3.51
N ALA A 15 -41.34 11.39 2.23
CA ALA A 15 -40.57 10.34 1.59
C ALA A 15 -39.21 10.27 2.29
N SER A 16 -39.12 9.36 3.26
CA SER A 16 -37.90 8.92 3.93
C SER A 16 -36.76 8.88 2.93
N ASP A 17 -35.75 9.74 3.12
CA ASP A 17 -34.53 9.67 2.33
C ASP A 17 -33.94 8.27 2.51
N PRO A 18 -33.91 7.41 1.47
CA PRO A 18 -33.49 6.02 1.60
C PRO A 18 -32.01 5.89 2.00
N ALA A 19 -31.27 6.99 2.06
CA ALA A 19 -29.89 7.02 2.50
C ALA A 19 -29.71 7.12 4.04
N THR A 20 -30.75 7.47 4.81
CA THR A 20 -30.60 7.61 6.26
C THR A 20 -30.98 6.30 6.98
N PRO A 21 -30.03 5.58 7.60
CA PRO A 21 -30.33 4.34 8.29
C PRO A 21 -31.27 4.59 9.47
N THR A 22 -32.32 3.78 9.52
CA THR A 22 -33.32 3.73 10.60
C THR A 22 -32.67 3.37 11.93
N SER A 23 -33.36 3.64 13.04
CA SER A 23 -32.87 3.30 14.39
C SER A 23 -32.58 1.80 14.55
N ALA A 24 -33.43 0.93 14.00
CA ALA A 24 -33.24 -0.52 14.01
C ALA A 24 -32.03 -0.95 13.18
N GLU A 25 -31.77 -0.30 12.05
CA GLU A 25 -30.56 -0.55 11.25
C GLU A 25 -29.29 -0.09 11.97
N ARG A 26 -29.33 1.05 12.66
CA ARG A 26 -28.19 1.53 13.47
C ARG A 26 -27.86 0.58 14.61
N GLU A 27 -28.87 0.09 15.34
CA GLU A 27 -28.69 -0.90 16.41
C GLU A 27 -28.10 -2.21 15.85
N THR A 28 -28.55 -2.64 14.67
CA THR A 28 -28.01 -3.82 13.97
C THR A 28 -26.56 -3.61 13.54
N ILE A 29 -26.23 -2.42 13.04
CA ILE A 29 -24.86 -2.03 12.65
C ILE A 29 -23.96 -2.02 13.89
N GLU A 30 -24.36 -1.40 15.00
CA GLU A 30 -23.58 -1.39 16.24
C GLU A 30 -23.32 -2.80 16.80
N ARG A 31 -24.31 -3.70 16.68
CA ARG A 31 -24.18 -5.09 17.14
C ARG A 31 -23.29 -5.96 16.25
N THR A 32 -23.23 -5.64 14.95
CA THR A 32 -22.50 -6.42 13.94
C THR A 32 -21.14 -5.80 13.61
N ALA A 33 -20.94 -4.52 13.93
CA ALA A 33 -19.72 -3.79 13.69
C ALA A 33 -18.58 -4.45 14.47
N THR A 34 -17.63 -5.01 13.73
CA THR A 34 -16.35 -5.46 14.26
C THR A 34 -15.34 -4.36 14.00
N ASP A 35 -14.52 -4.05 14.99
CA ASP A 35 -13.48 -3.03 14.88
C ASP A 35 -12.54 -3.36 13.72
N ALA A 36 -12.60 -2.55 12.66
CA ALA A 36 -11.77 -2.72 11.49
C ALA A 36 -10.43 -2.00 11.73
N HIS A 37 -9.43 -2.75 12.20
CA HIS A 37 -8.08 -2.21 12.29
C HIS A 37 -7.52 -1.92 10.88
N VAL A 38 -7.49 -0.64 10.51
CA VAL A 38 -6.83 -0.16 9.29
C VAL A 38 -5.31 -0.30 9.47
N ARG A 39 -4.76 -1.47 9.11
CA ARG A 39 -3.31 -1.69 9.12
C ARG A 39 -2.69 -0.80 8.03
N ARG A 40 -1.78 0.11 8.42
CA ARG A 40 -0.94 0.84 7.44
C ARG A 40 -0.20 -0.18 6.59
N ALA A 41 -0.34 -0.07 5.26
CA ALA A 41 0.40 -0.89 4.33
C ALA A 41 1.91 -0.82 4.66
N PRO A 42 2.61 -1.96 4.80
CA PRO A 42 4.05 -1.96 5.05
C PRO A 42 4.74 -1.19 3.92
N ARG A 43 5.67 -0.30 4.28
CA ARG A 43 6.40 0.53 3.30
C ARG A 43 7.45 -0.29 2.56
N TYR A 44 7.03 -1.34 1.83
CA TYR A 44 7.90 -2.18 1.01
C TYR A 44 8.75 -1.35 0.05
N ARG A 45 8.19 -0.25 -0.45
CA ARG A 45 8.90 0.73 -1.30
C ARG A 45 10.24 1.19 -0.74
N ALA A 46 10.36 1.36 0.58
CA ALA A 46 11.60 1.84 1.19
C ALA A 46 12.71 0.78 1.09
N PHE A 47 12.38 -0.49 1.34
CA PHE A 47 13.34 -1.59 1.26
C PHE A 47 13.86 -1.82 -0.16
N PHE A 48 12.97 -1.79 -1.16
CA PHE A 48 13.38 -1.91 -2.56
C PHE A 48 14.29 -0.75 -2.99
N TRP A 49 13.96 0.48 -2.60
CA TRP A 49 14.81 1.65 -2.87
C TRP A 49 16.17 1.57 -2.19
N THR A 50 16.22 1.16 -0.92
CA THR A 50 17.49 0.99 -0.21
C THR A 50 18.34 -0.11 -0.84
N GLY A 51 17.74 -1.25 -1.19
CA GLY A 51 18.44 -2.33 -1.88
C GLY A 51 19.01 -1.88 -3.23
N ALA A 52 18.21 -1.21 -4.05
CA ALA A 52 18.65 -0.70 -5.34
C ALA A 52 19.78 0.32 -5.20
N LEU A 53 19.66 1.27 -4.27
CA LEU A 53 20.69 2.29 -4.04
C LEU A 53 22.01 1.67 -3.59
N VAL A 54 21.96 0.75 -2.62
CA VAL A 54 23.15 0.02 -2.16
C VAL A 54 23.77 -0.79 -3.30
N GLY A 55 22.96 -1.48 -4.10
CA GLY A 55 23.41 -2.27 -5.23
C GLY A 55 24.07 -1.47 -6.34
N ILE A 56 23.56 -0.27 -6.63
CA ILE A 56 24.18 0.65 -7.60
C ILE A 56 25.55 1.08 -7.09
N VAL A 57 25.64 1.54 -5.83
CA VAL A 57 26.91 2.01 -5.25
C VAL A 57 27.94 0.89 -5.24
N VAL A 58 27.59 -0.28 -4.72
CA VAL A 58 28.48 -1.45 -4.68
C VAL A 58 28.84 -1.91 -6.10
N GLY A 59 27.88 -1.89 -7.02
CA GLY A 59 28.08 -2.26 -8.41
C GLY A 59 29.06 -1.37 -9.16
N VAL A 60 28.97 -0.05 -8.95
CA VAL A 60 29.89 0.91 -9.56
C VAL A 60 31.30 0.70 -9.02
N VAL A 61 31.44 0.57 -7.70
CA VAL A 61 32.73 0.32 -7.06
C VAL A 61 33.36 -0.97 -7.57
N LEU A 62 32.61 -2.08 -7.56
CA LEU A 62 33.10 -3.37 -8.06
C LEU A 62 33.40 -3.33 -9.56
N GLY A 63 32.50 -2.76 -10.36
CA GLY A 63 32.67 -2.65 -11.79
C GLY A 63 33.96 -1.90 -12.13
N VAL A 64 34.20 -0.76 -11.50
CA VAL A 64 35.40 0.06 -11.75
C VAL A 64 36.68 -0.63 -11.26
N VAL A 65 36.65 -1.24 -10.07
CA VAL A 65 37.83 -1.88 -9.44
C VAL A 65 38.23 -3.17 -10.15
N VAL A 66 37.26 -3.98 -10.60
CA VAL A 66 37.52 -5.27 -11.25
C VAL A 66 37.87 -5.08 -12.73
N SER A 67 37.34 -4.03 -13.36
CA SER A 67 37.62 -3.75 -14.78
C SER A 67 38.99 -3.09 -14.99
N ASP A 68 39.80 -3.65 -15.88
CA ASP A 68 41.07 -3.05 -16.30
C ASP A 68 40.85 -1.84 -17.23
N ALA A 69 41.74 -0.85 -17.18
CA ALA A 69 41.72 0.32 -18.04
C ALA A 69 42.00 -0.01 -19.52
N GLY A 70 42.77 -1.07 -19.81
CA GLY A 70 43.06 -1.53 -21.17
C GLY A 70 41.96 -2.39 -21.79
N MET A 71 40.89 -2.69 -21.03
CA MET A 71 39.85 -3.61 -21.48
C MET A 71 38.96 -2.97 -22.55
N VAL A 72 38.84 -3.65 -23.69
CA VAL A 72 37.86 -3.30 -24.73
C VAL A 72 36.46 -3.35 -24.12
N ASN A 73 35.69 -2.27 -24.32
CA ASN A 73 34.33 -2.12 -23.78
C ASN A 73 34.23 -2.20 -22.25
N ARG A 74 35.24 -1.70 -21.52
CA ARG A 74 35.25 -1.57 -20.06
C ARG A 74 33.89 -1.14 -19.48
N TRP A 75 33.27 -0.13 -20.06
CA TRP A 75 32.00 0.41 -19.56
C TRP A 75 30.82 -0.56 -19.64
N ILE A 76 30.82 -1.49 -20.62
CA ILE A 76 29.80 -2.54 -20.68
C ILE A 76 29.93 -3.45 -19.46
N TYR A 77 31.16 -3.83 -19.10
CA TYR A 77 31.42 -4.63 -17.91
C TYR A 77 30.90 -3.93 -16.65
N VAL A 78 31.24 -2.65 -16.47
CA VAL A 78 30.77 -1.84 -15.33
C VAL A 78 29.24 -1.81 -15.27
N VAL A 79 28.56 -1.56 -16.38
CA VAL A 79 27.09 -1.49 -16.44
C VAL A 79 26.46 -2.85 -16.11
N VAL A 80 26.98 -3.95 -16.66
CA VAL A 80 26.48 -5.31 -16.38
C VAL A 80 26.69 -5.66 -14.91
N THR A 81 27.86 -5.34 -14.34
CA THR A 81 28.13 -5.52 -12.90
C THR A 81 27.14 -4.72 -12.06
N VAL A 82 26.90 -3.45 -12.39
CA VAL A 82 25.92 -2.60 -11.69
C VAL A 82 24.52 -3.19 -11.76
N LEU A 83 24.07 -3.65 -12.93
CA LEU A 83 22.75 -4.25 -13.09
C LEU A 83 22.63 -5.53 -12.26
N GLY A 84 23.64 -6.40 -12.30
CA GLY A 84 23.68 -7.63 -11.53
C GLY A 84 23.65 -7.40 -10.01
N THR A 85 24.51 -6.53 -9.49
CA THR A 85 24.56 -6.21 -8.06
C THR A 85 23.29 -5.51 -7.59
N THR A 86 22.75 -4.59 -8.40
CA THR A 86 21.48 -3.91 -8.11
C THR A 86 20.32 -4.90 -8.01
N LEU A 87 20.22 -5.83 -8.96
CA LEU A 87 19.18 -6.86 -8.91
C LEU A 87 19.31 -7.72 -7.64
N VAL A 88 20.50 -8.23 -7.35
CA VAL A 88 20.74 -9.13 -6.21
C VAL A 88 20.43 -8.44 -4.87
N THR A 89 20.93 -7.22 -4.68
CA THR A 89 20.72 -6.44 -3.44
C THR A 89 19.27 -5.99 -3.28
N THR A 90 18.59 -5.62 -4.36
CA THR A 90 17.17 -5.27 -4.37
C THR A 90 16.30 -6.46 -3.97
N LEU A 91 16.58 -7.64 -4.54
CA LEU A 91 15.87 -8.87 -4.17
C LEU A 91 16.14 -9.25 -2.72
N ALA A 92 17.39 -9.20 -2.26
CA ALA A 92 17.74 -9.47 -0.86
C ALA A 92 17.02 -8.52 0.11
N ALA A 93 16.96 -7.21 -0.22
CA ALA A 93 16.24 -6.22 0.58
C ALA A 93 14.73 -6.48 0.56
N GLY A 94 14.16 -6.87 -0.59
CA GLY A 94 12.77 -7.30 -0.70
C GLY A 94 12.46 -8.53 0.15
N THR A 95 13.31 -9.55 0.12
CA THR A 95 13.18 -10.75 0.98
C THR A 95 13.25 -10.37 2.46
N ALA A 96 14.19 -9.50 2.86
CA ALA A 96 14.29 -9.01 4.23
C ALA A 96 13.01 -8.25 4.65
N ALA A 97 12.41 -7.47 3.74
CA ALA A 97 11.16 -6.77 3.99
C ALA A 97 9.99 -7.75 4.25
N VAL A 98 9.89 -8.81 3.46
CA VAL A 98 8.86 -9.86 3.63
C VAL A 98 9.04 -10.60 4.97
N LEU A 99 10.28 -10.91 5.34
CA LEU A 99 10.58 -11.55 6.63
C LEU A 99 10.25 -10.62 7.81
N ALA A 100 10.53 -9.32 7.68
CA ALA A 100 10.19 -8.33 8.69
C ALA A 100 8.66 -8.19 8.87
N ASP A 101 7.88 -8.16 7.79
CA ASP A 101 6.42 -8.11 7.88
C ASP A 101 5.84 -9.37 8.52
N ARG A 102 6.34 -10.56 8.13
CA ARG A 102 5.95 -11.84 8.75
C ARG A 102 6.22 -11.89 10.25
N ARG A 103 7.35 -11.34 10.71
CA ARG A 103 7.68 -11.26 12.14
C ARG A 103 6.77 -10.28 12.89
N SER A 104 6.40 -9.17 12.27
CA SER A 104 5.51 -8.17 12.86
C SER A 104 4.12 -8.76 13.16
N VAL A 105 3.55 -9.53 12.23
CA VAL A 105 2.22 -10.16 12.41
C VAL A 105 2.23 -11.25 13.50
N ARG A 106 3.33 -11.99 13.66
CA ARG A 106 3.43 -13.03 14.71
C ARG A 106 3.56 -12.48 16.12
N ARG A 107 4.07 -11.26 16.30
CA ARG A 107 4.26 -10.65 17.63
C ARG A 107 2.99 -9.99 18.18
N SER A 108 2.00 -9.73 17.32
CA SER A 108 0.72 -9.12 17.71
C SER A 108 -0.40 -10.13 17.96
N ARG A 109 -0.15 -11.43 17.80
CA ARG A 109 -1.03 -12.52 18.27
C ARG A 109 -0.52 -13.01 19.61
#